data_AF-A0A933XKL8-F1
#
_entry.id   AF-A0A933XKL8-F1
#
_cell.length_a   1.000
_cell.length_b   1.000
_cell.length_c   1.000
_cell.angle_alpha   90.00
_cell.angle_beta   90.00
_cell.angle_gamma   90.00
#
_symmetry.space_group_name_H-M   'P 1'
#
loop_
_entity.id
_entity.type
_entity.pdbx_description
1 polymer ?
#
loop_
_entity_poly.entity_id
_entity_poly.type
_entity_poly.pdbx_seq_one_letter_code
_entity_poly.pdbx_strand_id
1 'polypeptide(L)'
;MNGFQDKVGFIWSVADEVLRDDFKRGKYPDVILPFTVLRRLDCVLAPTKEKVLRRHAELKGRGLSNLDGQLRKASGDKRNELGEDHIVELAGIAEAFKEGAHAKIFRNADFAYRKITVERPLRLNFQTSAERIDRLKDETAFQNLAKTKNKGKGVGAYGDTPLKNGGKMQKAVISTLGKIDPVIVCKSRDVFNAVLDEAFDPSQSPLIKGGSKGGVKLASPLKKAILSALSERDETADICRDAEGNPEPDPELRDYENVPYEEDVYSYFGREVKPHVPDAWINENVRDEKDGKVGKVGYEINFTRYFYQYQPPRPLEEIEADIKTLEAEIMKMLSEISG
;
A
#
# COMPACT_ATOMS: atom_id res chain seq x y z
N MET A 1 12.11 -17.84 3.39
CA MET A 1 11.35 -17.45 2.20
C MET A 1 10.84 -16.04 2.44
N ASN A 2 11.50 -15.05 1.87
CA ASN A 2 11.26 -13.63 2.17
C ASN A 2 9.95 -13.17 1.51
N GLY A 3 9.09 -12.54 2.31
CA GLY A 3 7.80 -12.03 1.87
C GLY A 3 7.94 -10.95 0.79
N PHE A 4 6.85 -10.66 0.08
CA PHE A 4 6.81 -9.58 -0.91
C PHE A 4 7.24 -8.23 -0.29
N GLN A 5 6.82 -7.96 0.95
CA GLN A 5 7.19 -6.76 1.70
C GLN A 5 8.70 -6.67 1.99
N ASP A 6 9.37 -7.78 2.31
CA ASP A 6 10.81 -7.80 2.54
C ASP A 6 11.60 -7.47 1.27
N LYS A 7 11.10 -7.92 0.11
CA LYS A 7 11.71 -7.60 -1.20
C LYS A 7 11.50 -6.14 -1.55
N VAL A 8 10.31 -5.59 -1.28
CA VAL A 8 10.01 -4.17 -1.47
C VAL A 8 10.93 -3.33 -0.57
N GLY A 9 11.05 -3.68 0.71
CA GLY A 9 11.95 -3.01 1.65
C GLY A 9 13.41 -3.04 1.22
N PHE A 10 13.90 -4.20 0.76
CA PHE A 10 15.25 -4.34 0.23
C PHE A 10 15.50 -3.51 -1.05
N ILE A 11 14.53 -3.47 -1.97
CA ILE A 11 14.65 -2.64 -3.20
C ILE A 11 14.72 -1.16 -2.82
N TRP A 12 13.88 -0.71 -1.87
CA TRP A 12 13.92 0.66 -1.38
C TRP A 12 15.22 1.00 -0.66
N SER A 13 15.78 0.09 0.15
CA SER A 13 17.06 0.33 0.83
C SER A 13 18.21 0.47 -0.15
N VAL A 14 18.26 -0.36 -1.21
CA VAL A 14 19.28 -0.24 -2.27
C VAL A 14 19.15 1.06 -3.04
N ALA A 15 17.92 1.51 -3.35
CA ALA A 15 17.70 2.79 -4.00
C ALA A 15 18.12 3.97 -3.11
N ASP A 16 17.87 3.90 -1.80
CA ASP A 16 18.23 4.94 -0.83
C ASP A 16 19.73 4.97 -0.51
N GLU A 17 20.42 3.83 -0.49
CA GLU A 17 21.86 3.74 -0.18
C GLU A 17 22.77 4.01 -1.39
N VAL A 18 22.33 3.68 -2.61
CA VAL A 18 23.18 3.72 -3.80
C VAL A 18 22.85 4.88 -4.74
N LEU A 19 21.58 5.29 -4.86
CA LEU A 19 21.18 6.28 -5.88
C LEU A 19 20.96 7.69 -5.31
N ARG A 20 20.83 7.83 -4.00
CA ARG A 20 20.37 9.07 -3.34
C ARG A 20 21.41 10.18 -3.30
N ASP A 21 22.68 9.82 -3.14
CA ASP A 21 23.78 10.80 -3.09
C ASP A 21 24.32 11.14 -4.49
N ASP A 22 24.16 10.23 -5.47
CA ASP A 22 24.71 10.40 -6.81
C ASP A 22 23.71 10.99 -7.83
N PHE A 23 22.39 10.82 -7.62
CA PHE A 23 21.36 11.26 -8.56
C PHE A 23 20.25 12.08 -7.90
N LYS A 24 19.77 13.12 -8.58
CA LYS A 24 18.55 13.84 -8.17
C LYS A 24 17.33 12.94 -8.38
N ARG A 25 16.31 13.04 -7.52
CA ARG A 25 15.08 12.22 -7.58
C ARG A 25 14.39 12.21 -8.97
N GLY A 26 14.41 13.33 -9.70
CA GLY A 26 13.87 13.42 -11.06
C GLY A 26 14.70 12.71 -12.14
N LYS A 27 15.92 12.27 -11.81
CA LYS A 27 16.86 11.53 -12.69
C LYS A 27 16.87 10.03 -12.42
N TYR A 28 16.14 9.56 -11.41
CA TYR A 28 16.02 8.14 -11.11
C TYR A 28 15.48 7.31 -12.29
N PRO A 29 14.48 7.78 -13.08
CA PRO A 29 14.01 7.04 -14.24
C PRO A 29 15.11 6.78 -15.29
N ASP A 30 16.04 7.73 -15.47
CA ASP A 30 17.13 7.63 -16.44
C ASP A 30 18.12 6.48 -16.11
N VAL A 31 18.14 6.02 -14.86
CA VAL A 31 18.99 4.91 -14.40
C VAL A 31 18.16 3.64 -14.22
N ILE A 32 17.04 3.73 -13.51
CA ILE A 32 16.21 2.57 -13.18
C ILE A 32 15.65 1.90 -14.43
N LEU A 33 15.18 2.66 -15.42
CA LEU A 33 14.57 2.08 -16.62
C LEU A 33 15.57 1.27 -17.46
N PRO A 34 16.77 1.79 -17.83
CA PRO A 34 17.77 0.99 -18.54
C PRO A 34 18.18 -0.27 -17.78
N PHE A 35 18.44 -0.18 -16.47
CA PHE A 35 18.85 -1.34 -15.68
C PHE A 35 17.74 -2.38 -15.51
N THR A 36 16.47 -1.94 -15.44
CA THR A 36 15.31 -2.85 -15.40
C THR A 36 15.16 -3.59 -16.72
N VAL A 37 15.32 -2.89 -17.85
CA VAL A 37 15.31 -3.49 -19.19
C VAL A 37 16.46 -4.50 -19.34
N LEU A 38 17.68 -4.12 -18.96
CA LEU A 38 18.85 -5.02 -18.98
C LEU A 38 18.63 -6.25 -18.10
N ARG A 39 18.08 -6.08 -16.90
CA ARG A 39 17.78 -7.19 -16.01
C ARG A 39 16.69 -8.10 -16.59
N ARG A 40 15.67 -7.53 -17.23
CA ARG A 40 14.62 -8.30 -17.91
C ARG A 40 15.20 -9.12 -19.06
N LEU A 41 16.08 -8.54 -19.88
CA LEU A 41 16.79 -9.24 -20.94
C LEU A 41 17.66 -10.38 -20.37
N ASP A 42 18.42 -10.13 -19.30
CA ASP A 42 19.22 -11.17 -18.63
C ASP A 42 18.33 -12.28 -18.04
N CYS A 43 17.17 -11.96 -17.48
CA CYS A 43 16.20 -12.97 -17.02
C CYS A 43 15.62 -13.82 -18.16
N VAL A 44 15.31 -13.21 -19.31
CA VAL A 44 14.81 -13.94 -20.49
C VAL A 44 15.89 -14.88 -21.05
N LEU A 45 17.15 -14.46 -21.02
CA LEU A 45 18.29 -15.25 -21.51
C LEU A 45 18.86 -16.22 -20.46
N ALA A 46 18.47 -16.10 -19.18
CA ALA A 46 19.02 -16.90 -18.08
C ALA A 46 18.95 -18.42 -18.32
N PRO A 47 17.85 -18.99 -18.85
CA PRO A 47 17.76 -20.44 -19.09
C PRO A 47 18.75 -20.95 -20.15
N THR A 48 19.18 -20.09 -21.09
CA THR A 48 20.01 -20.48 -22.24
C THR A 48 21.42 -19.92 -22.19
N LYS A 49 21.73 -19.07 -21.21
CA LYS A 49 23.02 -18.38 -21.01
C LYS A 49 24.23 -19.32 -21.04
N GLU A 50 24.21 -20.40 -20.26
CA GLU A 50 25.29 -21.40 -20.22
C GLU A 50 25.52 -22.07 -21.58
N LYS A 51 24.43 -22.40 -22.28
CA LYS A 51 24.49 -23.04 -23.60
C LYS A 51 25.09 -22.11 -24.65
N VAL A 52 24.73 -20.83 -24.62
CA VAL A 52 25.28 -19.79 -25.51
C VAL A 52 26.77 -19.54 -25.22
N LEU A 53 27.15 -19.43 -23.94
CA LEU A 53 28.55 -19.22 -23.54
C LEU A 53 29.46 -20.38 -23.93
N ARG A 54 29.01 -21.63 -23.72
CA ARG A 54 29.74 -22.82 -24.18
C ARG A 54 29.89 -22.83 -25.69
N ARG A 55 28.82 -22.54 -26.43
CA ARG A 55 28.86 -22.46 -27.88
C ARG A 55 29.80 -21.35 -28.38
N HIS A 56 29.84 -20.21 -27.71
CA HIS A 56 30.76 -19.12 -28.04
C HIS A 56 32.22 -19.51 -27.84
N ALA A 57 32.55 -20.15 -26.70
CA ALA A 57 33.90 -20.65 -26.45
C ALA A 57 34.34 -21.69 -27.51
N GLU A 58 33.45 -22.62 -27.90
CA GLU A 58 33.70 -23.59 -28.97
C GLU A 58 33.99 -22.94 -30.32
N LEU A 59 33.20 -21.93 -30.71
CA LEU A 59 33.33 -21.27 -32.01
C LEU A 59 34.56 -20.37 -32.06
N LYS A 60 34.87 -19.66 -30.97
CA LYS A 60 36.06 -18.82 -30.85
C LYS A 60 37.34 -19.65 -30.91
N GLY A 61 37.35 -20.84 -30.30
CA GLY A 61 38.47 -21.79 -30.41
C GLY A 61 38.67 -22.35 -31.83
N ARG A 62 37.66 -22.25 -32.70
CA ARG A 62 37.69 -22.72 -34.10
C ARG A 62 37.92 -21.62 -35.13
N GLY A 63 38.09 -20.36 -34.71
CA GLY A 63 38.40 -19.23 -35.60
C GLY A 63 37.28 -18.84 -36.57
N LEU A 64 36.02 -19.20 -36.29
CA LEU A 64 34.89 -18.92 -37.17
C LEU A 64 34.42 -17.45 -37.03
N SER A 65 34.16 -16.78 -38.17
CA SER A 65 33.74 -15.38 -38.22
C SER A 65 32.21 -15.18 -38.06
N ASN A 66 31.39 -16.16 -38.45
CA ASN A 66 29.93 -16.08 -38.32
C ASN A 66 29.47 -16.64 -36.97
N LEU A 67 29.78 -15.89 -35.91
CA LEU A 67 29.44 -16.23 -34.53
C LEU A 67 27.93 -16.06 -34.27
N ASP A 68 27.33 -15.00 -34.81
CA ASP A 68 25.96 -14.61 -34.49
C ASP A 68 24.92 -15.69 -34.82
N GLY A 69 24.93 -16.26 -36.03
CA GLY A 69 23.94 -17.27 -36.41
C GLY A 69 24.01 -18.55 -35.54
N GLN A 70 25.21 -18.91 -35.09
CA GLN A 70 25.44 -20.10 -34.28
C GLN A 70 25.09 -19.90 -32.80
N LEU A 71 25.35 -18.69 -32.26
CA LEU A 71 24.98 -18.33 -30.89
C LEU A 71 23.47 -18.16 -30.74
N ARG A 72 22.79 -17.62 -31.77
CA ARG A 72 21.34 -17.53 -31.84
C ARG A 72 20.66 -18.91 -31.74
N LYS A 73 21.17 -19.91 -32.47
CA LYS A 73 20.67 -21.29 -32.38
C LYS A 73 20.86 -21.90 -30.99
N ALA A 74 21.97 -21.56 -30.31
CA ALA A 74 22.22 -22.00 -28.94
C ALA A 74 21.30 -21.34 -27.90
N SER A 75 20.82 -20.12 -28.16
CA SER A 75 19.87 -19.39 -27.31
C SER A 75 18.44 -19.96 -27.33
N GLY A 76 18.20 -21.05 -28.07
CA GLY A 76 17.06 -21.96 -27.86
C GLY A 76 15.70 -21.49 -28.34
N ASP A 77 15.50 -20.20 -28.62
CA ASP A 77 14.18 -19.69 -29.00
C ASP A 77 14.26 -18.78 -30.24
N LYS A 78 13.99 -19.36 -31.41
CA LYS A 78 13.76 -18.61 -32.65
C LYS A 78 12.48 -17.76 -32.60
N ARG A 79 11.66 -17.89 -31.55
CA ARG A 79 10.36 -17.22 -31.38
C ARG A 79 10.43 -15.78 -30.87
N ASN A 80 11.63 -15.28 -30.56
CA ASN A 80 11.83 -13.90 -30.09
C ASN A 80 12.79 -13.11 -30.99
N GLU A 81 12.97 -13.51 -32.26
CA GLU A 81 13.78 -12.77 -33.23
C GLU A 81 12.91 -11.73 -33.94
N LEU A 82 13.25 -10.45 -33.83
CA LEU A 82 12.76 -9.41 -34.72
C LEU A 82 13.73 -9.33 -35.92
N GLY A 83 13.45 -10.10 -36.96
CA GLY A 83 14.21 -10.01 -38.22
C GLY A 83 13.92 -8.71 -38.96
N GLU A 84 14.67 -8.43 -40.03
CA GLU A 84 14.44 -7.25 -40.87
C GLU A 84 12.98 -7.21 -41.38
N ASP A 85 12.40 -8.36 -41.75
CA ASP A 85 11.01 -8.46 -42.18
C ASP A 85 10.02 -8.02 -41.08
N HIS A 86 10.27 -8.40 -39.81
CA HIS A 86 9.44 -7.96 -38.69
C HIS A 86 9.58 -6.46 -38.44
N ILE A 87 10.77 -5.90 -38.63
CA ILE A 87 11.00 -4.45 -38.49
C ILE A 87 10.24 -3.70 -39.59
N VAL A 88 10.31 -4.18 -40.84
CA VAL A 88 9.57 -3.59 -41.96
C VAL A 88 8.06 -3.69 -41.73
N GLU A 89 7.57 -4.83 -41.26
CA GLU A 89 6.15 -5.01 -40.93
C GLU A 89 5.69 -4.06 -39.81
N LEU A 90 6.40 -4.02 -38.68
CA LEU A 90 6.07 -3.13 -37.57
C LEU A 90 6.16 -1.64 -37.95
N ALA A 91 7.17 -1.27 -38.73
CA ALA A 91 7.31 0.09 -39.27
C ALA A 91 6.14 0.43 -40.18
N GLY A 92 5.73 -0.48 -41.07
CA GLY A 92 4.57 -0.31 -41.93
C GLY A 92 3.26 -0.18 -41.16
N ILE A 93 3.08 -0.97 -40.09
CA ILE A 93 1.91 -0.86 -39.19
C ILE A 93 1.89 0.52 -38.50
N ALA A 94 3.04 0.98 -38.00
CA ALA A 94 3.15 2.28 -37.34
C ALA A 94 2.89 3.43 -38.32
N GLU A 95 3.46 3.38 -39.53
CA GLU A 95 3.29 4.40 -40.57
C GLU A 95 1.85 4.45 -41.09
N ALA A 96 1.19 3.29 -41.22
CA ALA A 96 -0.20 3.23 -41.66
C ALA A 96 -1.16 3.95 -40.70
N PHE A 97 -0.83 4.01 -39.40
CA PHE A 97 -1.61 4.64 -38.32
C PHE A 97 -3.11 4.31 -38.41
N LYS A 98 -3.42 3.01 -38.51
CA LYS A 98 -4.78 2.46 -38.58
C LYS A 98 -4.97 1.41 -37.50
N GLU A 99 -6.19 1.31 -36.98
CA GLU A 99 -6.53 0.23 -36.07
C GLU A 99 -6.50 -1.14 -36.79
N GLY A 100 -6.03 -2.15 -36.07
CA GLY A 100 -5.94 -3.53 -36.55
C GLY A 100 -5.69 -4.51 -35.41
N ALA A 101 -5.47 -5.79 -35.75
CA ALA A 101 -5.24 -6.84 -34.76
C ALA A 101 -3.99 -6.59 -33.89
N HIS A 102 -2.99 -5.89 -34.45
CA HIS A 102 -1.69 -5.63 -33.81
C HIS A 102 -1.46 -4.15 -33.47
N ALA A 103 -2.42 -3.26 -33.76
CA ALA A 103 -2.31 -1.83 -33.49
C ALA A 103 -3.67 -1.25 -33.05
N LYS A 104 -3.67 -0.50 -31.94
CA LYS A 104 -4.85 0.22 -31.44
C LYS A 104 -4.49 1.68 -31.27
N ILE A 105 -5.42 2.56 -31.63
CA ILE A 105 -5.23 4.01 -31.56
C ILE A 105 -6.04 4.51 -30.38
N PHE A 106 -5.40 5.29 -29.51
CA PHE A 106 -6.02 5.84 -28.31
C PHE A 106 -5.77 7.33 -28.23
N ARG A 107 -6.72 8.06 -27.66
CA ARG A 107 -6.54 9.44 -27.22
C ARG A 107 -5.77 9.42 -25.91
N ASN A 108 -5.00 10.47 -25.62
CA ASN A 108 -4.32 10.59 -24.33
C ASN A 108 -5.31 10.54 -23.14
N ALA A 109 -6.54 11.02 -23.34
CA ALA A 109 -7.61 10.98 -22.35
C ALA A 109 -8.07 9.56 -21.99
N ASP A 110 -7.90 8.58 -22.90
CA ASP A 110 -8.34 7.20 -22.68
C ASP A 110 -7.47 6.45 -21.65
N PHE A 111 -6.26 6.97 -21.41
CA PHE A 111 -5.37 6.49 -20.34
C PHE A 111 -5.48 7.35 -19.07
N ALA A 112 -6.12 8.50 -19.16
CA ALA A 112 -6.25 9.41 -18.05
C ALA A 112 -7.38 8.96 -17.12
N TYR A 113 -7.15 9.12 -15.83
CA TYR A 113 -8.17 8.97 -14.80
C TYR A 113 -7.99 10.04 -13.73
N ARG A 114 -9.05 10.25 -12.96
CA ARG A 114 -9.06 11.09 -11.76
C ARG A 114 -9.19 10.18 -10.55
N LYS A 115 -8.08 10.07 -9.81
CA LYS A 115 -8.03 9.32 -8.56
C LYS A 115 -8.70 10.12 -7.46
N ILE A 116 -9.85 9.67 -6.98
CA ILE A 116 -10.54 10.27 -5.84
C ILE A 116 -10.22 9.48 -4.57
N THR A 117 -10.17 10.19 -3.44
CA THR A 117 -10.07 9.55 -2.12
C THR A 117 -11.47 9.36 -1.57
N VAL A 118 -11.83 8.11 -1.28
CA VAL A 118 -13.11 7.72 -0.70
C VAL A 118 -12.90 7.50 0.79
N GLU A 119 -13.62 8.26 1.61
CA GLU A 119 -13.59 8.14 3.07
C GLU A 119 -14.83 7.40 3.55
N ARG A 120 -14.67 6.67 4.65
CA ARG A 120 -15.74 5.97 5.36
C ARG A 120 -15.74 6.42 6.82
N PRO A 121 -16.90 6.40 7.50
CA PRO A 121 -16.99 6.95 8.85
C PRO A 121 -16.27 6.05 9.87
N LEU A 122 -15.54 6.67 10.78
CA LEU A 122 -14.98 6.03 11.95
C LEU A 122 -16.11 5.62 12.91
N ARG A 123 -16.12 4.34 13.29
CA ARG A 123 -17.05 3.77 14.26
C ARG A 123 -16.28 3.06 15.35
N LEU A 124 -16.49 3.50 16.59
CA LEU A 124 -15.76 3.01 17.74
C LEU A 124 -16.71 2.59 18.83
N ASN A 125 -16.43 1.45 19.46
CA ASN A 125 -17.00 1.11 20.76
C ASN A 125 -16.00 1.41 21.88
N PHE A 126 -16.51 1.63 23.09
CA PHE A 126 -15.74 2.02 24.25
C PHE A 126 -16.05 1.09 25.41
N GLN A 127 -15.01 0.66 26.12
CA GLN A 127 -15.14 -0.26 27.25
C GLN A 127 -14.01 -0.05 28.24
N THR A 128 -14.31 -0.17 29.53
CA THR A 128 -13.35 -0.07 30.65
C THR A 128 -12.83 -1.45 31.06
N SER A 129 -12.53 -2.32 30.09
CA SER A 129 -11.91 -3.62 30.38
C SER A 129 -10.49 -3.43 30.92
N ALA A 130 -10.00 -4.39 31.70
CA ALA A 130 -8.65 -4.33 32.26
C ALA A 130 -7.58 -4.19 31.16
N GLU A 131 -7.76 -4.89 30.04
CA GLU A 131 -6.85 -4.83 28.88
C GLU A 131 -6.83 -3.45 28.23
N ARG A 132 -8.01 -2.85 27.98
CA ARG A 132 -8.08 -1.52 27.36
C ARG A 132 -7.59 -0.41 28.30
N ILE A 133 -7.87 -0.53 29.60
CA ILE A 133 -7.29 0.37 30.61
C ILE A 133 -5.76 0.25 30.64
N ASP A 134 -5.19 -0.94 30.41
CA ASP A 134 -3.74 -1.11 30.40
C ASP A 134 -3.07 -0.32 29.26
N ARG A 135 -3.73 -0.22 28.09
CA ARG A 135 -3.26 0.57 26.93
C ARG A 135 -3.04 2.05 27.24
N LEU A 136 -3.69 2.60 28.28
CA LEU A 136 -3.43 3.98 28.72
C LEU A 136 -1.96 4.22 29.10
N LYS A 137 -1.23 3.20 29.51
CA LYS A 137 0.20 3.33 29.87
C LYS A 137 1.06 3.74 28.67
N ASP A 138 0.61 3.44 27.45
CA ASP A 138 1.31 3.77 26.22
C ASP A 138 0.95 5.16 25.69
N GLU A 139 -0.13 5.76 26.20
CA GLU A 139 -0.57 7.08 25.80
C GLU A 139 0.34 8.19 26.33
N THR A 140 0.90 8.99 25.42
CA THR A 140 1.87 10.05 25.79
C THR A 140 1.26 11.07 26.76
N ALA A 141 -0.01 11.45 26.58
CA ALA A 141 -0.68 12.38 27.48
C ALA A 141 -0.83 11.79 28.90
N PHE A 142 -1.06 10.48 29.01
CA PHE A 142 -1.14 9.77 30.29
C PHE A 142 0.23 9.63 30.95
N GLN A 143 1.29 9.33 30.18
CA GLN A 143 2.67 9.28 30.68
C GLN A 143 3.14 10.65 31.21
N ASN A 144 2.74 11.73 30.54
CA ASN A 144 3.14 13.08 30.94
C ASN A 144 2.52 13.54 32.27
N LEU A 145 1.46 12.88 32.76
CA LEU A 145 0.95 13.08 34.12
C LEU A 145 2.00 12.75 35.19
N ALA A 146 2.93 11.83 34.90
CA ALA A 146 4.03 11.50 35.79
C ALA A 146 5.12 12.60 35.85
N LYS A 147 5.20 13.46 34.83
CA LYS A 147 6.35 14.36 34.56
C LYS A 147 6.13 15.82 34.97
N THR A 148 5.02 16.18 35.63
CA THR A 148 4.72 17.59 35.96
C THR A 148 5.77 18.21 36.91
N LYS A 149 6.48 19.22 36.41
CA LYS A 149 7.55 20.01 37.06
C LYS A 149 7.05 20.83 38.26
N ASN A 150 7.83 20.82 39.35
CA ASN A 150 7.94 21.95 40.27
C ASN A 150 8.39 23.20 39.49
N LYS A 151 7.64 24.31 39.57
CA LYS A 151 8.16 25.64 39.26
C LYS A 151 8.94 26.14 40.47
N GLY A 152 10.27 26.15 40.40
CA GLY A 152 11.13 26.76 41.42
C GLY A 152 12.62 26.56 41.18
N LYS A 153 13.27 27.63 40.69
CA LYS A 153 14.70 27.97 40.61
C LYS A 153 15.77 26.92 40.97
N GLY A 154 16.75 26.79 40.08
CA GLY A 154 18.12 26.42 40.45
C GLY A 154 18.79 25.47 39.47
N VAL A 155 19.82 25.95 38.78
CA VAL A 155 20.81 25.14 38.08
C VAL A 155 21.54 24.29 39.11
N GLY A 156 21.56 22.96 38.96
CA GLY A 156 22.37 22.10 39.80
C GLY A 156 22.06 20.60 39.72
N ALA A 157 23.06 19.87 39.22
CA ALA A 157 23.44 18.50 39.55
C ALA A 157 22.56 17.32 39.09
N TYR A 158 23.22 16.43 38.33
CA TYR A 158 22.94 15.00 38.24
C TYR A 158 22.64 14.41 39.63
N GLY A 159 21.47 13.80 39.78
CA GLY A 159 21.08 13.11 40.99
C GLY A 159 19.59 12.83 41.02
N ASP A 160 19.24 11.55 41.04
CA ASP A 160 17.89 11.00 41.13
C ASP A 160 17.00 11.74 42.14
N THR A 161 15.91 12.35 41.68
CA THR A 161 14.56 12.19 42.26
C THR A 161 13.50 12.99 41.50
N PRO A 162 12.71 12.32 40.62
CA PRO A 162 11.42 12.85 40.20
C PRO A 162 10.29 11.82 40.32
N LEU A 163 9.97 11.31 41.52
CA LEU A 163 8.90 10.31 41.68
C LEU A 163 8.17 10.40 43.05
N LYS A 164 7.27 11.37 43.27
CA LYS A 164 6.26 11.24 44.37
C LYS A 164 4.84 11.75 44.08
N ASN A 165 4.62 12.64 43.10
CA ASN A 165 3.28 13.23 42.89
C ASN A 165 2.57 12.79 41.59
N GLY A 166 3.29 12.58 40.48
CA GLY A 166 2.66 12.23 39.20
C GLY A 166 2.06 10.81 39.12
N GLY A 167 2.66 9.84 39.83
CA GLY A 167 2.11 8.47 39.92
C GLY A 167 0.80 8.37 40.70
N LYS A 168 0.45 9.36 41.54
CA LYS A 168 -0.83 9.38 42.25
C LYS A 168 -2.00 9.68 41.31
N MET A 169 -1.80 10.59 40.35
CA MET A 169 -2.83 10.97 39.38
C MET A 169 -3.09 9.86 38.36
N GLN A 170 -2.04 9.15 37.92
CA GLN A 170 -2.20 7.98 37.05
C GLN A 170 -2.98 6.85 37.74
N LYS A 171 -2.61 6.52 38.99
CA LYS A 171 -3.33 5.52 39.79
C LYS A 171 -4.79 5.90 40.02
N ALA A 172 -5.05 7.18 40.24
CA ALA A 172 -6.41 7.71 40.38
C ALA A 172 -7.26 7.53 39.11
N VAL A 173 -6.70 7.87 37.94
CA VAL A 173 -7.40 7.70 36.65
C VAL A 173 -7.71 6.23 36.41
N ILE A 174 -6.73 5.33 36.55
CA ILE A 174 -6.93 3.88 36.42
C ILE A 174 -7.97 3.37 37.42
N SER A 175 -7.87 3.78 38.68
CA SER A 175 -8.82 3.38 39.73
C SER A 175 -10.24 3.90 39.48
N THR A 176 -10.40 5.06 38.83
CA THR A 176 -11.73 5.62 38.52
C THR A 176 -12.34 4.87 37.34
N LEU A 177 -11.56 4.62 36.29
CA LEU A 177 -11.99 3.82 35.14
C LEU A 177 -12.37 2.39 35.54
N GLY A 178 -11.61 1.78 36.45
CA GLY A 178 -11.90 0.43 36.95
C GLY A 178 -13.17 0.30 37.82
N LYS A 179 -13.83 1.42 38.17
CA LYS A 179 -15.14 1.41 38.84
C LYS A 179 -16.31 1.39 37.86
N ILE A 180 -16.07 1.74 36.60
CA ILE A 180 -17.07 1.64 35.53
C ILE A 180 -17.17 0.16 35.16
N ASP A 181 -18.39 -0.36 35.06
CA ASP A 181 -18.66 -1.76 34.78
C ASP A 181 -17.92 -2.22 33.49
N PRO A 182 -16.93 -3.13 33.60
CA PRO A 182 -16.13 -3.54 32.46
C PRO A 182 -16.93 -4.37 31.44
N VAL A 183 -18.14 -4.84 31.76
CA VAL A 183 -18.99 -5.61 30.83
C VAL A 183 -19.73 -4.69 29.85
N ILE A 184 -19.93 -3.42 30.20
CA ILE A 184 -20.67 -2.47 29.37
C ILE A 184 -19.81 -2.02 28.19
N VAL A 185 -20.25 -2.36 26.99
CA VAL A 185 -19.69 -1.85 25.73
C VAL A 185 -20.55 -0.70 25.24
N CYS A 186 -20.01 0.51 25.31
CA CYS A 186 -20.68 1.71 24.82
C CYS A 186 -20.40 1.90 23.33
N LYS A 187 -21.45 1.91 22.51
CA LYS A 187 -21.36 2.07 21.05
C LYS A 187 -21.44 3.52 20.57
N SER A 188 -21.54 4.47 21.49
CA SER A 188 -21.67 5.89 21.18
C SER A 188 -20.61 6.69 21.94
N ARG A 189 -19.80 7.45 21.19
CA ARG A 189 -18.76 8.30 21.78
C ARG A 189 -19.36 9.35 22.71
N ASP A 190 -20.53 9.90 22.37
CA ASP A 190 -21.19 10.92 23.17
C ASP A 190 -21.72 10.36 24.50
N VAL A 191 -22.33 9.17 24.46
CA VAL A 191 -22.76 8.47 25.67
C VAL A 191 -21.55 8.12 26.55
N PHE A 192 -20.47 7.61 25.96
CA PHE A 192 -19.26 7.31 26.73
C PHE A 192 -18.60 8.56 27.30
N ASN A 193 -18.61 9.68 26.58
CA ASN A 193 -18.15 10.96 27.09
C ASN A 193 -18.94 11.40 28.31
N ALA A 194 -20.27 11.22 28.32
CA ALA A 194 -21.11 11.51 29.48
C ALA A 194 -20.77 10.62 30.67
N VAL A 195 -20.55 9.32 30.44
CA VAL A 195 -20.09 8.37 31.47
C VAL A 195 -18.75 8.80 32.06
N LEU A 196 -17.80 9.24 31.23
CA LEU A 196 -16.51 9.77 31.71
C LEU A 196 -16.70 11.07 32.49
N ASP A 197 -17.53 11.99 32.01
CA ASP A 197 -17.75 13.28 32.69
C ASP A 197 -18.42 13.08 34.06
N GLU A 198 -19.33 12.11 34.20
CA GLU A 198 -19.91 11.70 35.48
C GLU A 198 -18.87 11.01 36.38
N ALA A 199 -18.12 10.05 35.86
CA ALA A 199 -17.11 9.31 36.63
C ALA A 199 -15.99 10.19 37.16
N PHE A 200 -15.65 11.26 36.45
CA PHE A 200 -14.60 12.22 36.79
C PHE A 200 -15.14 13.54 37.36
N ASP A 201 -16.45 13.65 37.64
CA ASP A 201 -17.10 14.86 38.09
C ASP A 201 -16.39 15.49 39.31
N PRO A 202 -15.95 16.77 39.19
CA PRO A 202 -15.59 17.71 40.26
C PRO A 202 -16.40 17.65 41.55
N SER A 203 -17.57 17.06 41.62
CA SER A 203 -18.32 16.95 42.88
C SER A 203 -18.08 15.66 43.69
N GLN A 204 -17.52 14.60 43.10
CA GLN A 204 -17.45 13.24 43.69
C GLN A 204 -16.04 12.61 43.91
N SER A 205 -14.95 13.10 43.32
CA SER A 205 -13.60 12.54 43.47
C SER A 205 -12.83 12.95 44.75
N PRO A 206 -12.34 11.98 45.53
CA PRO A 206 -11.66 12.20 46.81
C PRO A 206 -10.19 12.66 46.72
N LEU A 207 -9.74 13.26 45.61
CA LEU A 207 -8.31 13.36 45.27
C LEU A 207 -7.68 14.77 45.24
N ILE A 208 -8.41 15.83 45.60
CA ILE A 208 -7.84 17.20 45.68
C ILE A 208 -8.07 17.82 47.06
N LYS A 209 -6.98 18.18 47.77
CA LYS A 209 -7.01 19.04 48.96
C LYS A 209 -6.79 20.50 48.56
N GLY A 210 -7.71 21.37 48.97
CA GLY A 210 -7.58 22.82 48.89
C GLY A 210 -8.43 23.49 47.81
N GLY A 211 -9.74 23.61 48.06
CA GLY A 211 -10.70 24.48 47.36
C GLY A 211 -10.98 24.09 45.91
N SER A 212 -12.12 23.52 45.55
CA SER A 212 -13.40 23.26 46.23
C SER A 212 -14.12 22.26 45.33
N LYS A 213 -14.87 21.29 45.87
CA LYS A 213 -15.51 20.23 45.08
C LYS A 213 -14.45 19.27 44.49
N GLY A 214 -14.50 18.02 44.93
CA GLY A 214 -13.56 16.98 44.54
C GLY A 214 -13.92 16.32 43.23
N GLY A 215 -13.11 16.45 42.19
CA GLY A 215 -13.23 15.76 40.90
C GLY A 215 -12.23 16.25 39.91
N VAL A 216 -11.82 15.33 39.06
CA VAL A 216 -10.67 15.53 38.19
C VAL A 216 -11.24 16.03 36.89
N LYS A 217 -11.22 17.36 36.69
CA LYS A 217 -11.53 17.91 35.37
C LYS A 217 -10.55 17.33 34.37
N LEU A 218 -11.04 16.45 33.48
CA LEU A 218 -10.22 15.86 32.44
C LEU A 218 -9.78 16.96 31.48
N ALA A 219 -8.49 17.26 31.45
CA ALA A 219 -7.93 18.11 30.42
C ALA A 219 -8.15 17.44 29.06
N SER A 220 -8.43 18.24 28.01
CA SER A 220 -8.71 17.73 26.66
C SER A 220 -7.67 16.70 26.16
N PRO A 221 -6.34 16.89 26.34
CA PRO A 221 -5.35 15.87 25.95
C PRO A 221 -5.50 14.52 26.68
N LEU A 222 -5.84 14.55 27.98
CA LEU A 222 -6.03 13.33 28.76
C LEU A 222 -7.34 12.63 28.39
N LYS A 223 -8.43 13.38 28.16
CA LYS A 223 -9.71 12.81 27.71
C LYS A 223 -9.54 12.11 26.35
N LYS A 224 -8.80 12.71 25.42
CA LYS A 224 -8.44 12.10 24.13
C LYS A 224 -7.65 10.80 24.28
N ALA A 225 -6.65 10.77 25.18
CA ALA A 225 -5.89 9.56 25.47
C ALA A 225 -6.77 8.45 26.06
N ILE A 226 -7.70 8.79 26.96
CA ILE A 226 -8.67 7.83 27.51
C ILE A 226 -9.58 7.28 26.41
N LEU A 227 -10.14 8.14 25.56
CA LEU A 227 -10.98 7.70 24.44
C LEU A 227 -10.21 6.79 23.49
N SER A 228 -8.98 7.17 23.13
CA SER A 228 -8.08 6.38 22.27
C SER A 228 -7.84 4.98 22.86
N ALA A 229 -7.32 4.90 24.08
CA ALA A 229 -6.96 3.63 24.73
C ALA A 229 -8.17 2.71 24.98
N LEU A 230 -9.34 3.29 25.30
CA LEU A 230 -10.55 2.52 25.62
C LEU A 230 -11.41 2.17 24.41
N SER A 231 -11.02 2.62 23.23
CA SER A 231 -11.77 2.40 22.00
C SER A 231 -11.26 1.23 21.17
N GLU A 232 -12.19 0.58 20.45
CA GLU A 232 -11.88 -0.34 19.35
C GLU A 232 -12.86 -0.10 18.20
N ARG A 233 -12.44 -0.41 16.98
CA ARG A 233 -13.30 -0.32 15.80
C ARG A 233 -14.45 -1.30 15.88
N ASP A 234 -15.64 -0.82 15.55
CA ASP A 234 -16.88 -1.60 15.59
C ASP A 234 -17.84 -1.05 14.54
N GLU A 235 -18.06 -1.82 13.47
CA GLU A 235 -18.96 -1.42 12.37
C GLU A 235 -20.42 -1.24 12.82
N THR A 236 -20.80 -1.83 13.96
CA THR A 236 -22.13 -1.71 14.54
C THR A 236 -22.29 -0.53 15.49
N ALA A 237 -21.21 0.22 15.74
CA ALA A 237 -21.22 1.41 16.59
C ALA A 237 -21.67 2.67 15.83
N ASP A 238 -22.03 3.70 16.58
CA ASP A 238 -22.42 4.99 16.01
C ASP A 238 -21.24 5.66 15.31
N ILE A 239 -21.56 6.53 14.34
CA ILE A 239 -20.55 7.34 13.64
C ILE A 239 -19.91 8.30 14.65
N CYS A 240 -18.59 8.26 14.73
CA CYS A 240 -17.82 9.28 15.42
C CYS A 240 -17.88 10.59 14.64
N ARG A 241 -18.19 11.68 15.32
CA ARG A 241 -18.33 13.01 14.72
C ARG A 241 -17.38 14.01 15.35
N ASP A 242 -16.91 14.93 14.53
CA ASP A 242 -16.13 16.09 14.96
C ASP A 242 -16.99 17.12 15.72
N ALA A 243 -16.39 18.24 16.12
CA ALA A 243 -17.08 19.28 16.87
C ALA A 243 -18.16 20.00 16.06
N GLU A 244 -18.04 19.97 14.73
CA GLU A 244 -18.97 20.55 13.77
C GLU A 244 -20.09 19.57 13.39
N GLY A 245 -20.03 18.32 13.87
CA GLY A 245 -21.02 17.27 13.63
C GLY A 245 -20.78 16.46 12.35
N ASN A 246 -19.66 16.68 11.65
CA ASN A 246 -19.31 15.89 10.46
C ASN A 246 -18.75 14.53 10.85
N PRO A 247 -19.01 13.46 10.07
CA PRO A 247 -18.36 12.17 10.25
C PRO A 247 -16.84 12.28 10.19
N GLU A 248 -16.15 11.69 11.17
CA GLU A 248 -14.70 11.53 11.13
C GLU A 248 -14.32 10.39 10.17
N PRO A 249 -13.26 10.55 9.35
CA PRO A 249 -12.80 9.48 8.47
C PRO A 249 -12.11 8.37 9.26
N ASP A 250 -12.33 7.11 8.89
CA ASP A 250 -11.52 5.98 9.33
C ASP A 250 -10.35 5.75 8.36
N PRO A 251 -9.08 5.99 8.78
CA PRO A 251 -7.93 5.78 7.91
C PRO A 251 -7.74 4.32 7.46
N GLU A 252 -8.28 3.33 8.19
CA GLU A 252 -8.17 1.91 7.81
C GLU A 252 -9.20 1.49 6.76
N LEU A 253 -10.29 2.24 6.63
CA LEU A 253 -11.33 1.98 5.64
C LEU A 253 -11.29 2.98 4.47
N ARG A 254 -10.30 3.87 4.44
CA ARG A 254 -10.06 4.80 3.33
C ARG A 254 -9.68 4.01 2.08
N ASP A 255 -10.34 4.33 0.99
CA ASP A 255 -10.08 3.72 -0.31
C ASP A 255 -9.87 4.78 -1.41
N TYR A 256 -9.57 4.32 -2.61
CA TYR A 256 -9.39 5.17 -3.78
C TYR A 256 -10.08 4.60 -5.00
N GLU A 257 -10.73 5.47 -5.75
CA GLU A 257 -11.36 5.12 -7.01
C GLU A 257 -10.70 5.86 -8.17
N ASN A 258 -10.49 5.14 -9.27
CA ASN A 258 -9.95 5.72 -10.51
C ASN A 258 -11.11 6.02 -11.46
N VAL A 259 -11.60 7.25 -11.42
CA VAL A 259 -12.70 7.71 -12.29
C VAL A 259 -12.17 8.00 -13.69
N PRO A 260 -12.77 7.50 -14.78
CA PRO A 260 -12.39 7.88 -16.14
C PRO A 260 -12.32 9.40 -16.31
N TYR A 261 -11.29 9.92 -16.99
CA TYR A 261 -11.01 11.37 -16.98
C TYR A 261 -12.14 12.26 -17.54
N GLU A 262 -12.90 11.75 -18.50
CA GLU A 262 -14.03 12.47 -19.12
C GLU A 262 -15.32 12.38 -18.29
N GLU A 263 -15.34 11.59 -17.22
CA GLU A 263 -16.51 11.40 -16.36
C GLU A 263 -16.49 12.32 -15.13
N ASP A 264 -17.68 12.77 -14.71
CA ASP A 264 -17.84 13.53 -13.46
C ASP A 264 -17.69 12.60 -12.24
N VAL A 265 -16.87 13.06 -11.28
CA VAL A 265 -16.50 12.25 -10.10
C VAL A 265 -17.69 11.94 -9.20
N TYR A 266 -18.65 12.85 -9.07
CA TYR A 266 -19.82 12.65 -8.20
C TYR A 266 -20.83 11.70 -8.85
N SER A 267 -20.98 11.79 -10.17
CA SER A 267 -21.81 10.90 -10.97
C SER A 267 -21.27 9.46 -10.93
N TYR A 268 -19.96 9.27 -11.12
CA TYR A 268 -19.32 7.97 -10.96
C TYR A 268 -19.49 7.44 -9.53
N PHE A 269 -19.21 8.26 -8.53
CA PHE A 269 -19.31 7.87 -7.12
C PHE A 269 -20.73 7.43 -6.73
N GLY A 270 -21.75 8.14 -7.22
CA GLY A 270 -23.15 7.79 -6.98
C GLY A 270 -23.56 6.46 -7.60
N ARG A 271 -22.95 6.08 -8.73
CA ARG A 271 -23.26 4.84 -9.46
C ARG A 271 -22.45 3.64 -8.99
N GLU A 272 -21.15 3.82 -8.78
CA GLU A 272 -20.20 2.72 -8.54
C GLU A 272 -19.85 2.54 -7.06
N VAL A 273 -19.96 3.58 -6.22
CA VAL A 273 -19.52 3.50 -4.81
C VAL A 273 -20.69 3.48 -3.85
N LYS A 274 -21.60 4.47 -3.94
CA LYS A 274 -22.72 4.62 -3.01
C LYS A 274 -23.61 3.37 -2.85
N PRO A 275 -23.91 2.58 -3.89
CA PRO A 275 -24.73 1.37 -3.74
C PRO A 275 -24.07 0.28 -2.88
N HIS A 276 -22.74 0.26 -2.82
CA HIS A 276 -21.98 -0.72 -2.04
C HIS A 276 -21.57 -0.17 -0.67
N VAL A 277 -21.31 1.13 -0.57
CA VAL A 277 -20.90 1.81 0.67
C VAL A 277 -21.72 3.10 0.88
N PRO A 278 -22.95 3.00 1.41
CA PRO A 278 -23.88 4.13 1.47
C PRO A 278 -23.42 5.29 2.35
N ASP A 279 -22.58 5.04 3.35
CA ASP A 279 -22.06 6.05 4.28
C ASP A 279 -20.70 6.64 3.86
N ALA A 280 -20.15 6.23 2.72
CA ALA A 280 -18.91 6.81 2.19
C ALA A 280 -19.11 8.22 1.62
N TRP A 281 -18.04 9.01 1.58
CA TRP A 281 -18.00 10.32 0.91
C TRP A 281 -16.66 10.56 0.20
N ILE A 282 -16.64 11.51 -0.73
CA ILE A 282 -15.42 11.92 -1.42
C ILE A 282 -14.67 12.93 -0.54
N ASN A 283 -13.36 12.75 -0.34
CA ASN A 283 -12.52 13.75 0.31
C ASN A 283 -12.25 14.93 -0.63
N GLU A 284 -13.02 16.00 -0.49
CA GLU A 284 -12.89 17.20 -1.31
C GLU A 284 -11.63 18.05 -1.02
N ASN A 285 -10.87 17.72 0.03
CA ASN A 285 -9.61 18.41 0.34
C ASN A 285 -8.46 17.93 -0.55
N VAL A 286 -8.57 16.74 -1.14
CA VAL A 286 -7.59 16.24 -2.11
C VAL A 286 -7.94 16.81 -3.47
N ARG A 287 -7.11 17.74 -3.97
CA ARG A 287 -7.33 18.42 -5.25
C ARG A 287 -6.11 18.37 -6.14
N ASP A 288 -6.32 18.35 -7.44
CA ASP A 288 -5.26 18.41 -8.43
C ASP A 288 -4.65 19.82 -8.46
N GLU A 289 -3.33 19.89 -8.56
CA GLU A 289 -2.62 21.16 -8.51
C GLU A 289 -2.75 21.97 -9.80
N LYS A 290 -3.04 21.30 -10.93
CA LYS A 290 -3.11 21.95 -12.24
C LYS A 290 -4.48 22.56 -12.50
N ASP A 291 -5.55 21.87 -12.11
CA ASP A 291 -6.92 22.29 -12.40
C ASP A 291 -7.79 22.58 -11.17
N GLY A 292 -7.29 22.33 -9.95
CA GLY A 292 -7.99 22.64 -8.70
C GLY A 292 -9.23 21.77 -8.42
N LYS A 293 -9.54 20.80 -9.29
CA LYS A 293 -10.68 19.90 -9.13
C LYS A 293 -10.35 18.78 -8.15
N VAL A 294 -11.38 18.18 -7.55
CA VAL A 294 -11.26 17.10 -6.56
C VAL A 294 -10.57 15.87 -7.17
N GLY A 295 -9.76 15.17 -6.39
CA GLY A 295 -8.92 14.06 -6.83
C GLY A 295 -7.63 14.49 -7.53
N LYS A 296 -6.77 13.53 -7.88
CA LYS A 296 -5.52 13.74 -8.62
C LYS A 296 -5.61 13.12 -10.01
N VAL A 297 -5.11 13.82 -11.04
CA VAL A 297 -5.07 13.27 -12.39
C VAL A 297 -3.90 12.30 -12.52
N GLY A 298 -4.18 11.07 -12.96
CA GLY A 298 -3.21 10.02 -13.23
C GLY A 298 -3.36 9.48 -14.65
N TYR A 299 -2.35 8.74 -15.11
CA TYR A 299 -2.38 8.04 -16.39
C TYR A 299 -1.98 6.57 -16.19
N GLU A 300 -2.69 5.65 -16.81
CA GLU A 300 -2.40 4.22 -16.76
C GLU A 300 -2.69 3.55 -18.11
N ILE A 301 -1.76 2.72 -18.57
CA ILE A 301 -1.93 1.88 -19.76
C ILE A 301 -2.13 0.44 -19.31
N ASN A 302 -3.38 -0.03 -19.32
CA ASN A 302 -3.70 -1.42 -19.00
C ASN A 302 -3.58 -2.30 -20.25
N PHE A 303 -2.37 -2.82 -20.51
CA PHE A 303 -2.12 -3.68 -21.68
C PHE A 303 -3.04 -4.91 -21.71
N THR A 304 -3.35 -5.50 -20.57
CA THR A 304 -4.25 -6.66 -20.49
C THR A 304 -5.65 -6.28 -20.98
N ARG A 305 -6.22 -5.16 -20.52
CA ARG A 305 -7.53 -4.68 -20.97
C ARG A 305 -7.61 -4.51 -22.48
N TYR A 306 -6.51 -4.06 -23.11
CA TYR A 306 -6.51 -3.71 -24.52
C TYR A 306 -6.05 -4.83 -25.46
N PHE A 307 -5.10 -5.65 -25.06
CA PHE A 307 -4.42 -6.61 -25.94
C PHE A 307 -4.57 -8.06 -25.49
N TYR A 308 -5.16 -8.33 -24.32
CA TYR A 308 -5.43 -9.70 -23.94
C TYR A 308 -6.48 -10.30 -24.87
N GLN A 309 -6.05 -11.30 -25.64
CA GLN A 309 -6.93 -12.19 -26.38
C GLN A 309 -6.98 -13.51 -25.62
N TYR A 310 -8.17 -13.92 -25.22
CA TYR A 310 -8.35 -15.22 -24.59
C TYR A 310 -7.93 -16.31 -25.58
N GLN A 311 -6.91 -17.09 -25.21
CA GLN A 311 -6.51 -18.28 -25.95
C GLN A 311 -7.12 -19.49 -25.23
N PRO A 312 -8.09 -20.19 -25.85
CA PRO A 312 -8.58 -21.43 -25.28
C PRO A 312 -7.45 -22.46 -25.22
N PRO A 313 -7.49 -23.41 -24.26
CA PRO A 313 -6.55 -24.53 -24.24
C PRO A 313 -6.60 -25.30 -25.56
N ARG A 314 -5.44 -25.79 -26.03
CA ARG A 314 -5.38 -26.64 -27.23
C ARG A 314 -6.19 -27.93 -27.01
N PRO A 315 -6.88 -28.46 -28.04
CA PRO A 315 -7.55 -29.75 -27.97
C PRO A 315 -6.59 -30.89 -27.58
N LEU A 316 -7.11 -31.92 -26.90
CA LEU A 316 -6.29 -33.03 -26.42
C LEU A 316 -5.68 -33.82 -27.59
N GLU A 317 -6.42 -33.93 -28.70
CA GLU A 317 -6.02 -34.66 -29.91
C GLU A 317 -4.77 -34.04 -30.57
N GLU A 318 -4.65 -32.70 -30.53
CA GLU A 318 -3.45 -32.00 -31.02
C GLU A 318 -2.26 -32.24 -30.10
N ILE A 319 -2.48 -32.27 -28.78
CA ILE A 319 -1.44 -32.58 -27.80
C ILE A 319 -0.93 -34.02 -28.00
N GLU A 320 -1.82 -34.98 -28.24
CA GLU A 320 -1.45 -36.37 -28.51
C GLU A 320 -0.68 -36.52 -29.83
N ALA A 321 -1.05 -35.78 -30.87
CA ALA A 321 -0.33 -35.78 -32.14
C ALA A 321 1.09 -35.21 -32.02
N ASP A 322 1.25 -34.11 -31.26
CA ASP A 322 2.57 -33.52 -30.94
C ASP A 322 3.45 -34.51 -30.16
N ILE A 323 2.89 -35.21 -29.16
CA ILE A 323 3.61 -36.21 -28.37
C ILE A 323 4.12 -37.33 -29.26
N LYS A 324 3.27 -37.90 -30.13
CA LYS A 324 3.68 -38.96 -31.08
C LYS A 324 4.78 -38.49 -32.03
N THR A 325 4.71 -37.24 -32.48
CA THR A 325 5.74 -36.65 -33.34
C THR A 325 7.06 -36.51 -32.60
N LEU A 326 7.05 -36.00 -31.37
CA LEU A 326 8.23 -35.90 -30.52
C LEU A 326 8.82 -37.27 -30.18
N GLU A 327 7.99 -38.27 -29.91
CA GLU A 327 8.42 -39.66 -29.70
C GLU A 327 9.16 -40.21 -30.92
N ALA A 328 8.63 -39.99 -32.12
CA ALA A 328 9.27 -40.40 -33.36
C ALA A 328 10.61 -39.68 -33.59
N GLU A 329 10.69 -38.38 -33.30
CA GLU A 329 11.93 -37.60 -33.40
C GLU A 329 12.99 -38.07 -32.38
N ILE A 330 12.59 -38.35 -31.14
CA ILE A 330 13.48 -38.88 -30.09
C ILE A 330 14.02 -40.25 -30.50
N MET A 331 13.16 -41.14 -30.98
CA MET A 331 13.56 -42.47 -31.44
C MET A 331 14.55 -42.39 -32.61
N LYS A 332 14.34 -41.45 -33.54
CA LYS A 332 15.27 -41.19 -34.64
C LYS A 332 16.64 -40.70 -34.12
N MET A 333 16.66 -39.73 -33.20
CA MET A 333 17.92 -39.24 -32.61
C MET A 333 18.68 -40.33 -31.82
N LEU A 334 17.96 -41.18 -31.09
CA LEU A 334 18.59 -42.30 -30.37
C LEU A 334 19.18 -43.33 -31.34
N SER A 335 18.52 -43.58 -32.48
CA SER A 335 19.04 -44.48 -33.51
C SER A 335 20.31 -43.95 -34.19
N GLU A 336 20.43 -42.63 -34.37
CA GLU A 336 21.61 -41.97 -34.93
C GLU A 336 22.81 -41.95 -33.97
N ILE A 337 22.59 -42.12 -32.66
CA ILE A 337 23.66 -42.22 -31.63
C ILE A 337 24.10 -43.67 -31.41
N SER A 338 23.22 -44.62 -31.68
CA SER A 338 23.42 -46.05 -31.38
C SER A 338 23.96 -46.86 -32.56
N GLY A 339 24.20 -46.22 -33.72
CA GLY A 339 24.80 -46.81 -34.93
C GLY A 339 26.14 -46.19 -35.26
#